data_AF-A0A0K0XZU2-F1
#
_entry.id   AF-A0A0K0XZU2-F1
#
_cell.length_a   1.000
_cell.length_b   1.000
_cell.length_c   1.000
_cell.angle_alpha   90.00
_cell.angle_beta   90.00
_cell.angle_gamma   90.00
#
_symmetry.space_group_name_H-M   'P 1'
#
loop_
_entity.id
_entity.type
_entity.pdbx_description
1 polymer ?
#
loop_
_entity_poly.entity_id
_entity_poly.type
_entity_poly.pdbx_seq_one_letter_code
_entity_poly.pdbx_strand_id
1 'polypeptide(L)'
;MKRRQFNLALGGSLVALQLALVTGCKGEAPLASVELAPDHPDARRALDQLSESLSGIDFVGPVCDRRLGEADPLGALLQRLDPADGNLIPAVQARMARDFQAGELLDIDGWKLSVSECLLLAGAARLQGLSEPRLTEASGFSDAEFIQIERWGPDATIEGEIFNPIGNGRGGFWLRVNGDVNGSMRLELDGVELATHFELGVITASLEPEYMDEVIHRPGAYELALLDKSRRLRQTVGVLTVAERPPPAILDDGTESTVFCQLGQWGPDVAVEGEAFNRQPDGAAGFWVHVGCAPRSAVLELDGVVLRTTVRPGLVTARVEHFAELGRGEHPLVLVDPVSGERLKVGDLTIQ
;
A
#
# COMPACT_ATOMS: atom_id res chain seq x y z
N MET A 1 25.05 -1.57 0.95
CA MET A 1 24.56 -2.92 1.33
C MET A 1 23.14 -3.04 0.79
N LYS A 2 22.87 -3.97 -0.15
CA LYS A 2 21.57 -4.04 -0.86
C LYS A 2 20.46 -4.44 0.14
N ARG A 3 19.25 -3.89 0.05
CA ARG A 3 18.05 -4.29 0.84
C ARG A 3 17.85 -5.82 0.83
N ARG A 4 18.17 -6.46 -0.30
CA ARG A 4 18.23 -7.92 -0.52
C ARG A 4 19.23 -8.66 0.37
N GLN A 5 20.41 -8.09 0.65
CA GLN A 5 21.41 -8.68 1.55
C GLN A 5 21.11 -8.40 3.03
N PHE A 6 20.43 -7.29 3.33
CA PHE A 6 19.97 -6.99 4.68
C PHE A 6 18.85 -7.94 5.12
N ASN A 7 17.89 -8.25 4.24
CA ASN A 7 16.82 -9.22 4.50
C ASN A 7 17.34 -10.67 4.61
N LEU A 8 18.37 -11.04 3.84
CA LEU A 8 19.00 -12.37 3.94
C LEU A 8 19.81 -12.56 5.24
N ALA A 9 20.35 -11.49 5.82
CA ALA A 9 21.21 -11.58 7.00
C ALA A 9 20.44 -11.66 8.32
N LEU A 10 19.17 -11.26 8.36
CA LEU A 10 18.37 -11.22 9.59
C LEU A 10 17.55 -12.47 9.89
N GLY A 11 17.50 -13.48 8.99
CA GLY A 11 16.95 -14.81 9.29
C GLY A 11 15.54 -14.84 9.91
N GLY A 12 14.79 -13.74 9.78
CA GLY A 12 13.50 -13.52 10.41
C GLY A 12 12.64 -12.74 9.43
N SER A 13 11.72 -13.46 8.79
CA SER A 13 10.71 -12.92 7.90
C SER A 13 9.92 -11.83 8.63
N LEU A 14 10.04 -10.58 8.16
CA LEU A 14 9.27 -9.43 8.63
C LEU A 14 7.83 -9.42 8.09
N VAL A 15 7.42 -10.47 7.37
CA VAL A 15 6.02 -10.86 7.19
C VAL A 15 5.69 -11.91 8.23
N ALA A 16 5.97 -11.63 9.50
CA ALA A 16 5.04 -12.14 10.50
C ALA A 16 3.76 -11.36 10.21
N LEU A 17 2.81 -11.99 9.51
CA LEU A 17 1.41 -11.56 9.52
C LEU A 17 1.12 -10.95 10.89
N GLN A 18 0.57 -9.74 10.91
CA GLN A 18 0.22 -9.02 12.14
C GLN A 18 -0.86 -9.74 12.99
N LEU A 19 -0.91 -11.07 12.98
CA LEU A 19 -1.68 -11.91 13.90
C LEU A 19 -1.39 -11.58 15.37
N ALA A 20 -0.19 -11.09 15.69
CA ALA A 20 0.11 -10.57 17.03
C ALA A 20 -0.62 -9.26 17.36
N LEU A 21 -0.97 -8.44 16.35
CA LEU A 21 -1.68 -7.16 16.52
C LEU A 21 -3.21 -7.28 16.35
N VAL A 22 -3.73 -8.40 15.84
CA VAL A 22 -5.18 -8.72 15.86
C VAL A 22 -5.74 -8.73 17.29
N THR A 23 -4.88 -8.85 18.31
CA THR A 23 -5.30 -8.78 19.73
C THR A 23 -5.15 -7.39 20.37
N GLY A 24 -4.71 -6.35 19.64
CA GLY A 24 -4.16 -5.14 20.28
C GLY A 24 -4.59 -3.74 19.81
N CYS A 25 -5.30 -3.56 18.69
CA CYS A 25 -5.61 -2.21 18.19
C CYS A 25 -7.12 -1.90 18.19
N LYS A 26 -7.52 -1.05 19.15
CA LYS A 26 -8.76 -0.23 19.24
C LYS A 26 -10.06 -0.78 18.61
N GLY A 27 -10.95 -1.24 19.49
CA GLY A 27 -12.38 -0.92 19.42
C GLY A 27 -13.32 -1.95 18.80
N GLU A 28 -12.83 -2.95 18.08
CA GLU A 28 -13.67 -4.04 17.58
C GLU A 28 -13.80 -5.14 18.63
N ALA A 29 -15.01 -5.66 18.81
CA ALA A 29 -15.28 -6.72 19.77
C ALA A 29 -14.32 -7.90 19.53
N PRO A 30 -13.76 -8.54 20.59
CA PRO A 30 -12.91 -9.70 20.40
C PRO A 30 -13.67 -10.73 19.58
N LEU A 31 -13.08 -11.15 18.46
CA LEU A 31 -13.61 -12.22 17.61
C LEU A 31 -13.73 -13.47 18.48
N ALA A 32 -14.92 -13.71 19.05
CA ALA A 32 -15.20 -14.86 19.92
C ALA A 32 -14.91 -16.21 19.21
N SER A 33 -14.77 -16.17 17.88
CA SER A 33 -14.41 -17.27 17.00
C SER A 33 -12.92 -17.67 17.04
N VAL A 34 -12.03 -16.86 17.62
CA VAL A 34 -10.58 -17.15 17.67
C VAL A 34 -10.20 -18.22 18.71
N GLU A 35 -11.09 -18.49 19.68
CA GLU A 35 -10.86 -19.48 20.73
C GLU A 35 -11.20 -20.92 20.34
N LEU A 36 -11.56 -21.17 19.07
CA LEU A 36 -11.92 -22.51 18.61
C LEU A 36 -10.67 -23.36 18.33
N ALA A 37 -10.74 -24.64 18.69
CA ALA A 37 -9.75 -25.64 18.26
C ALA A 37 -9.90 -25.94 16.75
N PRO A 38 -8.82 -26.33 16.04
CA PRO A 38 -8.86 -26.67 14.62
C PRO A 38 -9.88 -27.76 14.23
N ASP A 39 -10.21 -28.68 15.13
CA ASP A 39 -11.17 -29.77 14.91
C ASP A 39 -12.63 -29.40 15.27
N HIS A 40 -12.86 -28.18 15.77
CA HIS A 40 -14.19 -27.70 16.08
C HIS A 40 -15.03 -27.55 14.78
N PRO A 41 -16.33 -27.91 14.77
CA PRO A 41 -17.18 -27.82 13.56
C PRO A 41 -17.25 -26.41 12.95
N ASP A 42 -17.07 -25.38 13.77
CA ASP A 42 -17.07 -23.97 13.35
C ASP A 42 -15.68 -23.41 13.02
N ALA A 43 -14.62 -24.21 13.12
CA ALA A 43 -13.24 -23.76 12.90
C ALA A 43 -13.03 -23.17 11.51
N ARG A 44 -13.68 -23.74 10.49
CA ARG A 44 -13.64 -23.19 9.13
C ARG A 44 -14.20 -21.77 9.06
N ARG A 45 -15.39 -21.57 9.63
CA ARG A 45 -16.05 -20.25 9.64
C ARG A 45 -15.21 -19.20 10.37
N ALA A 46 -14.57 -19.60 11.47
CA ALA A 46 -13.65 -18.74 12.20
C ALA A 46 -12.40 -18.39 11.40
N LEU A 47 -11.86 -19.35 10.64
CA LEU A 47 -10.74 -19.12 9.74
C LEU A 47 -11.13 -18.19 8.57
N ASP A 48 -12.33 -18.33 8.01
CA ASP A 48 -12.86 -17.43 6.98
C ASP A 48 -12.92 -15.98 7.51
N GLN A 49 -13.47 -15.77 8.71
CA GLN A 49 -13.52 -14.45 9.36
C GLN A 49 -12.13 -13.84 9.63
N LEU A 50 -11.19 -14.68 10.08
CA LEU A 50 -9.80 -14.26 10.26
C LEU A 50 -9.20 -13.82 8.93
N SER A 51 -9.43 -14.58 7.85
CA SER A 51 -8.96 -14.28 6.50
C SER A 51 -9.57 -12.99 5.94
N GLU A 52 -10.87 -12.75 6.11
CA GLU A 52 -11.54 -11.51 5.68
C GLU A 52 -10.95 -10.27 6.36
N SER A 53 -10.48 -10.40 7.61
CA SER A 53 -9.86 -9.29 8.35
C SER A 53 -8.42 -8.95 7.93
N LEU A 54 -7.80 -9.78 7.08
CA LEU A 54 -6.43 -9.53 6.63
C LEU A 54 -6.36 -8.34 5.68
N SER A 55 -5.38 -7.46 5.90
CA SER A 55 -5.11 -6.29 5.06
C SER A 55 -3.69 -6.31 4.50
N GLY A 56 -3.45 -5.57 3.42
CA GLY A 56 -2.16 -5.51 2.73
C GLY A 56 -1.80 -6.81 2.00
N ILE A 57 -2.80 -7.62 1.67
CA ILE A 57 -2.64 -8.90 0.96
C ILE A 57 -2.89 -8.79 -0.54
N ASP A 58 -3.20 -7.60 -1.03
CA ASP A 58 -3.63 -7.29 -2.42
C ASP A 58 -2.68 -7.85 -3.49
N PHE A 59 -1.38 -7.86 -3.17
CA PHE A 59 -0.36 -8.43 -4.04
C PHE A 59 -0.10 -9.91 -3.72
N VAL A 60 0.26 -10.21 -2.46
CA VAL A 60 0.81 -11.52 -2.11
C VAL A 60 -0.27 -12.61 -2.10
N GLY A 61 -1.49 -12.28 -1.70
CA GLY A 61 -2.60 -13.24 -1.62
C GLY A 61 -2.94 -13.86 -2.96
N PRO A 62 -3.23 -13.08 -4.01
CA PRO A 62 -3.48 -13.64 -5.32
C PRO A 62 -2.30 -14.42 -5.91
N VAL A 63 -1.05 -13.97 -5.68
CA VAL A 63 0.14 -14.70 -6.13
C VAL A 63 0.25 -16.06 -5.45
N CYS A 64 0.00 -16.11 -4.14
CA CYS A 64 -0.07 -17.38 -3.40
C CYS A 64 -1.18 -18.28 -3.96
N ASP A 65 -2.36 -17.74 -4.29
CA ASP A 65 -3.48 -18.51 -4.82
C ASP A 65 -3.12 -19.25 -6.11
N ARG A 66 -2.54 -18.52 -7.07
CA ARG A 66 -2.06 -19.11 -8.32
C ARG A 66 -0.94 -20.11 -8.11
N ARG A 67 0.07 -19.76 -7.31
CA ARG A 67 1.27 -20.60 -7.11
C ARG A 67 0.94 -21.92 -6.43
N LEU A 68 -0.01 -21.90 -5.50
CA LEU A 68 -0.50 -23.10 -4.83
C LEU A 68 -1.44 -23.91 -5.74
N GLY A 69 -2.29 -23.24 -6.53
CA GLY A 69 -3.27 -23.90 -7.39
C GLY A 69 -4.30 -24.72 -6.61
N GLU A 70 -4.51 -24.39 -5.34
CA GLU A 70 -5.38 -25.14 -4.42
C GLU A 70 -6.84 -24.72 -4.62
N ALA A 71 -7.75 -25.70 -4.73
CA ALA A 71 -9.17 -25.41 -4.97
C ALA A 71 -9.85 -24.83 -3.73
N ASP A 72 -9.40 -25.20 -2.53
CA ASP A 72 -9.88 -24.66 -1.26
C ASP A 72 -8.71 -24.35 -0.31
N PRO A 73 -8.04 -23.18 -0.45
CA PRO A 73 -6.84 -22.86 0.31
C PRO A 73 -7.05 -22.91 1.83
N LEU A 74 -8.17 -22.40 2.34
CA LEU A 74 -8.47 -22.42 3.79
C LEU A 74 -8.83 -23.82 4.29
N GLY A 75 -9.49 -24.64 3.47
CA GLY A 75 -9.71 -26.04 3.79
C GLY A 75 -8.39 -26.83 3.88
N ALA A 76 -7.50 -26.62 2.92
CA ALA A 76 -6.16 -27.22 2.93
C ALA A 76 -5.31 -26.71 4.09
N LEU A 77 -5.41 -25.44 4.47
CA LEU A 77 -4.77 -24.92 5.68
C LEU A 77 -5.31 -25.62 6.93
N LEU A 78 -6.63 -25.70 7.10
CA LEU A 78 -7.26 -26.31 8.27
C LEU A 78 -6.84 -27.77 8.44
N GLN A 79 -6.73 -28.54 7.35
CA GLN A 79 -6.25 -29.93 7.36
C GLN A 79 -4.78 -30.08 7.81
N ARG A 80 -3.99 -29.01 7.71
CA ARG A 80 -2.57 -29.00 8.11
C ARG A 80 -2.38 -28.60 9.58
N LEU A 81 -3.40 -28.05 10.24
CA LEU A 81 -3.32 -27.63 11.64
C LEU A 81 -3.38 -28.83 12.58
N ASP A 82 -2.62 -28.78 13.66
CA ASP A 82 -2.65 -29.79 14.72
C ASP A 82 -3.51 -29.26 15.89
N PRO A 83 -4.60 -29.93 16.28
CA PRO A 83 -5.41 -29.54 17.43
C PRO A 83 -4.62 -29.47 18.75
N ALA A 84 -3.48 -30.16 18.85
CA ALA A 84 -2.61 -30.12 20.02
C ALA A 84 -1.89 -28.77 20.20
N ASP A 85 -1.80 -27.94 19.15
CA ASP A 85 -1.18 -26.62 19.21
C ASP A 85 -2.09 -25.53 19.83
N GLY A 86 -3.28 -25.91 20.28
CA GLY A 86 -4.25 -25.02 20.91
C GLY A 86 -5.28 -24.49 19.91
N ASN A 87 -5.75 -23.26 20.14
CA ASN A 87 -6.79 -22.63 19.32
C ASN A 87 -6.25 -22.24 17.93
N LEU A 88 -7.14 -21.85 17.02
CA LEU A 88 -6.83 -21.59 15.61
C LEU A 88 -5.61 -20.69 15.38
N ILE A 89 -5.50 -19.53 16.03
CA ILE A 89 -4.36 -18.63 15.80
C ILE A 89 -3.02 -19.27 16.23
N PRO A 90 -2.87 -19.77 17.48
CA PRO A 90 -1.68 -20.52 17.88
C PRO A 90 -1.37 -21.70 16.95
N ALA A 91 -2.37 -22.45 16.51
CA ALA A 91 -2.19 -23.58 15.60
C ALA A 91 -1.68 -23.16 14.21
N VAL A 92 -2.22 -22.07 13.64
CA VAL A 92 -1.72 -21.48 12.38
C VAL A 92 -0.27 -21.02 12.53
N GLN A 93 0.06 -20.31 13.62
CA GLN A 93 1.41 -19.83 13.89
C GLN A 93 2.41 -21.00 14.07
N ALA A 94 2.02 -22.01 14.85
CA ALA A 94 2.83 -23.22 15.04
C ALA A 94 3.04 -23.95 13.72
N ARG A 95 2.01 -24.03 12.87
CA ARG A 95 2.12 -24.65 11.55
C ARG A 95 3.04 -23.88 10.62
N MET A 96 2.93 -22.55 10.54
CA MET A 96 3.84 -21.70 9.75
C MET A 96 5.30 -21.90 10.21
N ALA A 97 5.55 -21.93 11.52
CA ALA A 97 6.88 -22.18 12.06
C ALA A 97 7.44 -23.55 11.65
N ARG A 98 6.61 -24.60 11.65
CA ARG A 98 7.00 -25.93 11.17
C ARG A 98 7.29 -25.95 9.68
N ASP A 99 6.51 -25.24 8.86
CA ASP A 99 6.76 -25.13 7.42
C ASP A 99 8.12 -24.46 7.15
N PHE A 100 8.48 -23.41 7.90
CA PHE A 100 9.82 -22.82 7.82
C PHE A 100 10.94 -23.79 8.20
N GLN A 101 10.76 -24.57 9.27
CA GLN A 101 11.74 -25.57 9.70
C GLN A 101 11.88 -26.71 8.69
N ALA A 102 10.79 -27.11 8.06
CA ALA A 102 10.75 -28.16 7.04
C ALA A 102 11.23 -27.69 5.65
N GLY A 103 11.40 -26.38 5.46
CA GLY A 103 11.73 -25.80 4.15
C GLY A 103 10.57 -25.78 3.16
N GLU A 104 9.33 -25.92 3.64
CA GLU A 104 8.10 -25.82 2.87
C GLU A 104 7.78 -24.34 2.62
N LEU A 105 8.51 -23.73 1.68
CA LEU A 105 8.50 -22.30 1.40
C LEU A 105 8.16 -21.99 -0.07
N LEU A 106 7.50 -20.85 -0.29
CA LEU A 106 7.36 -20.21 -1.59
C LEU A 106 8.23 -18.96 -1.64
N ASP A 107 8.90 -18.74 -2.77
CA ASP A 107 9.61 -17.49 -3.08
C ASP A 107 8.74 -16.64 -4.00
N ILE A 108 8.28 -15.50 -3.49
CA ILE A 108 7.48 -14.51 -4.22
C ILE A 108 8.28 -13.21 -4.18
N ASP A 109 8.90 -12.83 -5.29
CA ASP A 109 9.70 -11.60 -5.42
C ASP A 109 10.75 -11.38 -4.32
N GLY A 110 11.43 -12.46 -3.92
CA GLY A 110 12.44 -12.44 -2.88
C GLY A 110 11.90 -12.46 -1.45
N TRP A 111 10.57 -12.55 -1.29
CA TRP A 111 9.91 -12.86 -0.03
C TRP A 111 9.77 -14.36 0.10
N LYS A 112 10.20 -14.90 1.24
CA LYS A 112 10.01 -16.31 1.58
C LYS A 112 8.84 -16.46 2.52
N LEU A 113 7.77 -17.06 2.01
CA LEU A 113 6.54 -17.31 2.75
C LEU A 113 6.43 -18.80 3.01
N SER A 114 5.87 -19.18 4.16
CA SER A 114 5.55 -20.59 4.40
C SER A 114 4.37 -21.05 3.54
N VAL A 115 4.28 -22.34 3.22
CA VAL A 115 3.11 -22.89 2.49
C VAL A 115 1.81 -22.56 3.22
N SER A 116 1.74 -22.75 4.54
CA SER A 116 0.56 -22.42 5.34
C SER A 116 0.24 -20.94 5.39
N GLU A 117 1.25 -20.07 5.37
CA GLU A 117 1.04 -18.63 5.19
C GLU A 117 0.45 -18.30 3.82
N CYS A 118 0.99 -18.88 2.74
CA CYS A 118 0.41 -18.67 1.42
C CYS A 118 -1.01 -19.23 1.29
N LEU A 119 -1.35 -20.35 1.95
CA LEU A 119 -2.72 -20.87 1.96
C LEU A 119 -3.69 -19.90 2.65
N LEU A 120 -3.27 -19.28 3.75
CA LEU A 120 -4.06 -18.26 4.45
C LEU A 120 -4.29 -17.02 3.58
N LEU A 121 -3.22 -16.52 2.95
CA LEU A 121 -3.24 -15.35 2.09
C LEU A 121 -4.06 -15.59 0.80
N ALA A 122 -3.94 -16.78 0.20
CA ALA A 122 -4.73 -17.20 -0.96
C ALA A 122 -6.22 -17.27 -0.64
N GLY A 123 -6.56 -17.86 0.51
CA GLY A 123 -7.95 -17.94 0.96
C GLY A 123 -8.55 -16.56 1.23
N ALA A 124 -7.80 -15.68 1.89
CA ALA A 124 -8.20 -14.31 2.13
C ALA A 124 -8.40 -13.52 0.83
N ALA A 125 -7.49 -13.66 -0.14
CA ALA A 125 -7.63 -13.05 -1.45
C ALA A 125 -8.93 -13.47 -2.15
N ARG A 126 -9.28 -14.76 -2.14
CA ARG A 126 -10.53 -15.24 -2.74
C ARG A 126 -11.78 -14.70 -2.05
N LEU A 127 -11.80 -14.69 -0.72
CA LEU A 127 -12.93 -14.17 0.06
C LEU A 127 -13.14 -12.67 -0.19
N GLN A 128 -12.06 -11.91 -0.32
CA GLN A 128 -12.08 -10.49 -0.62
C GLN A 128 -12.27 -10.16 -2.11
N GLY A 129 -12.39 -11.18 -2.97
CA GLY A 129 -12.53 -10.98 -4.43
C GLY A 129 -11.26 -10.43 -5.09
N LEU A 130 -10.11 -10.52 -4.43
CA LEU A 130 -8.82 -10.12 -4.95
C LEU A 130 -8.36 -11.16 -5.98
N SER A 131 -8.23 -10.72 -7.22
CA SER A 131 -7.58 -11.49 -8.28
C SER A 131 -6.15 -10.99 -8.47
N GLU A 132 -5.28 -11.84 -9.00
CA GLU A 132 -3.98 -11.35 -9.46
C GLU A 132 -4.24 -10.23 -10.49
N PRO A 133 -3.33 -9.25 -10.61
CA PRO A 133 -3.20 -8.54 -11.87
C PRO A 133 -3.25 -9.60 -12.96
N ARG A 134 -4.04 -9.42 -14.02
CA ARG A 134 -4.01 -10.36 -15.14
C ARG A 134 -2.58 -10.37 -15.67
N LEU A 135 -1.80 -11.33 -15.19
CA LEU A 135 -0.73 -11.98 -15.92
C LEU A 135 -1.42 -12.65 -17.09
N THR A 136 -1.84 -11.81 -18.03
CA THR A 136 -1.94 -12.19 -19.41
C THR A 136 -0.58 -12.79 -19.69
N GLU A 137 -0.53 -14.12 -19.78
CA GLU A 137 0.58 -14.76 -20.46
C GLU A 137 0.68 -13.99 -21.77
N ALA A 138 1.65 -13.08 -21.87
CA ALA A 138 1.87 -12.30 -23.06
C ALA A 138 2.24 -13.33 -24.12
N SER A 139 1.24 -13.80 -24.86
CA SER A 139 1.31 -15.04 -25.61
C SER A 139 2.46 -14.93 -26.60
N GLY A 140 3.57 -15.61 -26.31
CA GLY A 140 4.78 -15.58 -27.14
C GLY A 140 5.99 -14.79 -26.61
N PHE A 141 5.99 -14.29 -25.37
CA PHE A 141 7.19 -13.73 -24.72
C PHE A 141 7.78 -14.70 -23.67
N SER A 142 9.09 -14.62 -23.49
CA SER A 142 9.85 -15.39 -22.49
C SER A 142 10.23 -14.47 -21.33
N ASP A 143 9.95 -14.84 -20.09
CA ASP A 143 10.37 -14.05 -18.93
C ASP A 143 11.90 -14.12 -18.75
N ALA A 144 12.56 -12.97 -18.76
CA ALA A 144 14.01 -12.85 -18.55
C ALA A 144 14.39 -11.45 -18.06
N GLU A 145 15.38 -11.36 -17.17
CA GLU A 145 16.05 -10.09 -16.88
C GLU A 145 17.00 -9.75 -18.04
N PHE A 146 16.68 -8.73 -18.84
CA PHE A 146 17.47 -8.33 -20.01
C PHE A 146 17.96 -6.88 -19.97
N ILE A 147 17.52 -6.08 -18.99
CA ILE A 147 18.04 -4.75 -18.71
C ILE A 147 18.11 -4.50 -17.20
N GLN A 148 19.11 -3.77 -16.73
CA GLN A 148 19.19 -3.42 -15.32
C GLN A 148 18.29 -2.21 -15.04
N ILE A 149 17.20 -2.42 -14.30
CA ILE A 149 16.31 -1.34 -13.85
C ILE A 149 16.90 -0.75 -12.56
N GLU A 150 17.24 0.54 -12.58
CA GLU A 150 17.80 1.24 -11.41
C GLU A 150 16.69 1.78 -10.50
N ARG A 151 15.65 2.34 -11.11
CA ARG A 151 14.49 2.93 -10.41
C ARG A 151 13.33 3.08 -11.36
N TRP A 152 12.11 3.07 -10.83
CA TRP A 152 10.91 3.36 -11.61
C TRP A 152 9.85 4.04 -10.75
N GLY A 153 8.81 4.55 -11.38
CA GLY A 153 7.62 5.02 -10.70
C GLY A 153 6.59 5.62 -11.65
N PRO A 154 5.39 5.96 -11.15
CA PRO A 154 4.93 5.73 -9.76
C PRO A 154 4.61 4.24 -9.51
N ASP A 155 4.72 3.81 -8.25
CA ASP A 155 4.42 2.45 -7.78
C ASP A 155 3.13 2.36 -6.94
N ALA A 156 2.50 3.50 -6.64
CA ALA A 156 1.21 3.56 -5.96
C ALA A 156 0.39 4.79 -6.37
N THR A 157 -0.93 4.67 -6.24
CA THR A 157 -1.91 5.75 -6.32
C THR A 157 -3.13 5.40 -5.47
N ILE A 158 -4.09 6.31 -5.38
CA ILE A 158 -5.39 6.09 -4.75
C ILE A 158 -6.47 6.12 -5.84
N GLU A 159 -7.57 5.41 -5.59
CA GLU A 159 -8.72 5.37 -6.48
C GLU A 159 -9.19 6.78 -6.88
N GLY A 160 -9.36 6.99 -8.19
CA GLY A 160 -9.72 8.26 -8.81
C GLY A 160 -8.57 9.28 -8.94
N GLU A 161 -7.38 9.03 -8.39
CA GLU A 161 -6.23 9.94 -8.51
C GLU A 161 -5.35 9.60 -9.72
N ILE A 162 -5.18 10.57 -10.63
CA ILE A 162 -4.23 10.45 -11.74
C ILE A 162 -2.80 10.52 -11.23
N PHE A 163 -2.09 9.40 -11.32
CA PHE A 163 -0.68 9.31 -11.01
C PHE A 163 0.20 9.93 -12.10
N ASN A 164 1.23 10.68 -11.69
CA ASN A 164 2.21 11.36 -12.56
C ASN A 164 1.54 12.02 -13.79
N PRO A 165 0.66 13.03 -13.58
CA PRO A 165 -0.15 13.59 -14.64
C PRO A 165 0.70 14.30 -15.69
N ILE A 166 0.45 14.01 -16.97
CA ILE A 166 1.15 14.60 -18.12
C ILE A 166 0.21 15.44 -19.02
N GLY A 167 -1.01 15.72 -18.54
CA GLY A 167 -2.03 16.54 -19.21
C GLY A 167 -3.15 15.73 -19.86
N ASN A 168 -4.30 16.37 -20.09
CA ASN A 168 -5.49 15.78 -20.74
C ASN A 168 -5.99 14.46 -20.12
N GLY A 169 -5.90 14.33 -18.79
CA GLY A 169 -6.33 13.10 -18.10
C GLY A 169 -5.35 11.93 -18.21
N ARG A 170 -4.17 12.12 -18.81
CA ARG A 170 -3.16 11.06 -18.97
C ARG A 170 -2.25 11.01 -17.73
N GLY A 171 -1.98 9.79 -17.28
CA GLY A 171 -0.89 9.48 -16.34
C GLY A 171 0.30 8.86 -17.07
N GLY A 172 1.39 8.64 -16.35
CA GLY A 172 2.56 8.01 -16.95
C GLY A 172 3.54 7.37 -15.99
N PHE A 173 4.36 6.48 -16.53
CA PHE A 173 5.47 5.85 -15.83
C PHE A 173 6.80 6.38 -16.34
N TRP A 174 7.80 6.32 -15.49
CA TRP A 174 9.20 6.49 -15.86
C TRP A 174 10.02 5.35 -15.27
N LEU A 175 10.99 4.87 -16.03
CA LEU A 175 11.97 3.87 -15.64
C LEU A 175 13.35 4.42 -15.96
N ARG A 176 14.23 4.40 -14.98
CA ARG A 176 15.65 4.65 -15.15
C ARG A 176 16.37 3.31 -15.27
N VAL A 177 17.13 3.15 -16.33
CA VAL A 177 17.78 1.87 -16.69
C VAL A 177 19.26 2.06 -16.95
N ASN A 178 20.03 1.02 -16.65
CA ASN A 178 21.42 0.90 -17.03
C ASN A 178 21.54 -0.20 -18.11
N GLY A 179 21.66 0.23 -19.37
CA GLY A 179 21.76 -0.65 -20.52
C GLY A 179 21.23 0.01 -21.78
N ASP A 180 21.42 -0.68 -22.91
CA ASP A 180 20.98 -0.19 -24.21
C ASP A 180 19.46 -0.36 -24.35
N VAL A 181 18.79 0.78 -24.46
CA VAL A 181 17.37 0.86 -24.78
C VAL A 181 17.23 0.92 -26.29
N ASN A 182 16.33 0.11 -26.86
CA ASN A 182 16.10 0.08 -28.29
C ASN A 182 14.62 0.36 -28.63
N GLY A 183 14.37 0.78 -29.87
CA GLY A 183 13.03 1.15 -30.34
C GLY A 183 12.03 -0.02 -30.44
N SER A 184 12.45 -1.26 -30.18
CA SER A 184 11.56 -2.43 -30.11
C SER A 184 11.04 -2.72 -28.69
N MET A 185 11.56 -2.01 -27.68
CA MET A 185 11.10 -2.16 -26.30
C MET A 185 9.74 -1.49 -26.09
N ARG A 186 8.89 -1.97 -25.20
CA ARG A 186 7.62 -1.30 -24.82
C ARG A 186 7.32 -1.56 -23.35
N LEU A 187 6.73 -0.58 -22.67
CA LEU A 187 6.13 -0.82 -21.37
C LEU A 187 4.73 -1.39 -21.54
N GLU A 188 4.36 -2.27 -20.63
CA GLU A 188 3.08 -2.96 -20.55
C GLU A 188 2.56 -2.82 -19.12
N LEU A 189 1.29 -2.43 -18.96
CA LEU A 189 0.59 -2.46 -17.67
C LEU A 189 -0.53 -3.50 -17.78
N ASP A 190 -0.50 -4.54 -16.96
CA ASP A 190 -1.52 -5.60 -16.90
C ASP A 190 -1.91 -6.17 -18.29
N GLY A 191 -0.90 -6.39 -19.15
CA GLY A 191 -1.08 -6.88 -20.52
C GLY A 191 -1.40 -5.84 -21.58
N VAL A 192 -1.59 -4.58 -21.19
CA VAL A 192 -1.87 -3.47 -22.11
C VAL A 192 -0.58 -2.72 -22.42
N GLU A 193 -0.15 -2.77 -23.68
CA GLU A 193 1.00 -2.00 -24.13
C GLU A 193 0.75 -0.49 -24.05
N LEU A 194 1.73 0.21 -23.49
CA LEU A 194 1.68 1.65 -23.28
C LEU A 194 2.43 2.41 -24.39
N ALA A 195 2.01 3.65 -24.63
CA ALA A 195 2.73 4.58 -25.50
C ALA A 195 4.08 4.95 -24.87
N THR A 196 5.14 4.27 -25.32
CA THR A 196 6.48 4.30 -24.73
C THR A 196 7.43 5.19 -25.53
N HIS A 197 8.16 6.06 -24.83
CA HIS A 197 9.18 6.95 -25.37
C HIS A 197 10.53 6.70 -24.69
N PHE A 198 11.62 7.04 -25.39
CA PHE A 198 12.97 6.73 -24.97
C PHE A 198 13.86 7.96 -24.96
N GLU A 199 14.55 8.15 -23.86
CA GLU A 199 15.67 9.07 -23.71
C GLU A 199 16.89 8.29 -23.21
N LEU A 200 18.06 8.93 -23.19
CA LEU A 200 19.29 8.28 -22.75
C LEU A 200 19.18 7.83 -21.28
N GLY A 201 19.10 6.51 -21.05
CA GLY A 201 18.98 5.91 -19.72
C GLY A 201 17.60 6.03 -19.07
N VAL A 202 16.59 6.52 -19.80
CA VAL A 202 15.22 6.70 -19.28
C VAL A 202 14.19 6.20 -20.30
N ILE A 203 13.26 5.39 -19.83
CA ILE A 203 12.07 4.95 -20.57
C ILE A 203 10.87 5.61 -19.92
N THR A 204 10.05 6.31 -20.69
CA THR A 204 8.76 6.84 -20.20
C THR A 204 7.62 6.17 -20.93
N ALA A 205 6.49 5.99 -20.25
CA ALA A 205 5.26 5.53 -20.87
C ALA A 205 4.09 6.36 -20.39
N SER A 206 3.05 6.37 -21.22
CA SER A 206 1.82 7.11 -20.94
C SER A 206 0.61 6.22 -21.15
N LEU A 207 -0.38 6.39 -20.29
CA LEU A 207 -1.69 5.79 -20.43
C LEU A 207 -2.59 6.76 -21.20
N GLU A 208 -3.38 6.24 -22.13
CA GLU A 208 -4.44 7.03 -22.75
C GLU A 208 -5.55 7.31 -21.73
N PRO A 209 -6.30 8.42 -21.85
CA PRO A 209 -7.25 8.85 -20.83
C PRO A 209 -8.27 7.79 -20.43
N GLU A 210 -8.81 7.04 -21.40
CA GLU A 210 -9.80 6.00 -21.15
C GLU A 210 -9.22 4.84 -20.34
N TYR A 211 -7.99 4.42 -20.65
CA TYR A 211 -7.33 3.34 -19.91
C TYR A 211 -6.83 3.83 -18.54
N MET A 212 -6.41 5.09 -18.45
CA MET A 212 -6.06 5.73 -17.19
C MET A 212 -7.26 5.74 -16.24
N ASP A 213 -8.44 6.14 -16.74
CA ASP A 213 -9.70 6.15 -16.00
C ASP A 213 -10.08 4.74 -15.51
N GLU A 214 -9.94 3.73 -16.38
CA GLU A 214 -10.19 2.34 -16.03
C GLU A 214 -9.28 1.83 -14.89
N VAL A 215 -7.98 2.17 -14.93
CA VAL A 215 -7.00 1.73 -13.93
C VAL A 215 -7.28 2.39 -12.58
N ILE A 216 -7.51 3.70 -12.55
CA ILE A 216 -7.68 4.41 -11.27
C ILE A 216 -9.04 4.19 -10.61
N HIS A 217 -10.05 3.69 -11.32
CA HIS A 217 -11.36 3.37 -10.72
C HIS A 217 -11.49 1.92 -10.26
N ARG A 218 -10.40 1.16 -10.32
CA ARG A 218 -10.37 -0.23 -9.89
C ARG A 218 -9.21 -0.42 -8.91
N PRO A 219 -9.49 -0.37 -7.60
CA PRO A 219 -8.53 -0.74 -6.58
C PRO A 219 -7.91 -2.11 -6.88
N GLY A 220 -6.61 -2.24 -6.62
CA GLY A 220 -5.87 -3.47 -6.86
C GLY A 220 -4.45 -3.26 -7.33
N ALA A 221 -3.79 -4.38 -7.63
CA ALA A 221 -2.42 -4.44 -8.09
C ALA A 221 -2.37 -4.60 -9.62
N TYR A 222 -1.52 -3.81 -10.28
CA TYR A 222 -1.31 -3.82 -11.73
C TYR A 222 0.16 -4.06 -12.05
N GLU A 223 0.48 -5.18 -12.70
CA GLU A 223 1.88 -5.48 -13.05
C GLU A 223 2.37 -4.53 -14.15
N LEU A 224 3.50 -3.89 -13.91
CA LEU A 224 4.24 -3.15 -14.91
C LEU A 224 5.38 -4.04 -15.43
N ALA A 225 5.44 -4.24 -16.74
CA ALA A 225 6.48 -5.02 -17.40
C ALA A 225 7.14 -4.22 -18.54
N LEU A 226 8.39 -4.59 -18.83
CA LEU A 226 9.12 -4.13 -20.00
C LEU A 226 9.24 -5.29 -20.98
N LEU A 227 8.78 -5.07 -22.20
CA LEU A 227 8.85 -6.01 -23.31
C LEU A 227 10.02 -5.64 -24.23
N ASP A 228 10.72 -6.63 -24.77
CA ASP A 228 11.58 -6.50 -25.95
C ASP A 228 10.99 -7.34 -27.09
N LYS A 229 10.35 -6.68 -28.06
CA LYS A 229 9.65 -7.35 -29.15
C LYS A 229 10.58 -8.04 -30.15
N SER A 230 11.81 -7.56 -30.30
CA SER A 230 12.77 -8.15 -31.22
C SER A 230 13.28 -9.50 -30.73
N ARG A 231 13.48 -9.62 -29.41
CA ARG A 231 13.96 -10.84 -28.74
C ARG A 231 12.85 -11.68 -28.13
N ARG A 232 11.60 -11.19 -28.14
CA ARG A 232 10.44 -11.80 -27.47
C ARG A 232 10.73 -12.06 -25.99
N LEU A 233 11.27 -11.06 -25.31
CA LEU A 233 11.55 -11.10 -23.88
C LEU A 233 10.59 -10.21 -23.12
N ARG A 234 10.21 -10.64 -21.92
CA ARG A 234 9.43 -9.88 -20.95
C ARG A 234 10.22 -9.79 -19.64
N GLN A 235 10.25 -8.62 -19.04
CA GLN A 235 10.89 -8.38 -17.76
C GLN A 235 9.93 -7.61 -16.87
N THR A 236 9.53 -8.21 -15.74
CA THR A 236 8.76 -7.51 -14.71
C THR A 236 9.55 -6.32 -14.17
N VAL A 237 8.92 -5.15 -14.15
CA VAL A 237 9.47 -3.90 -13.63
C VAL A 237 9.07 -3.74 -12.17
N GLY A 238 7.80 -4.01 -11.88
CA GLY A 238 7.20 -3.92 -10.56
C GLY A 238 5.67 -3.88 -10.64
N VAL A 239 5.03 -3.34 -9.61
CA VAL A 239 3.57 -3.36 -9.48
C VAL A 239 3.06 -1.98 -9.07
N LEU A 240 2.16 -1.40 -9.86
CA LEU A 240 1.38 -0.25 -9.46
C LEU A 240 0.26 -0.72 -8.53
N THR A 241 0.17 -0.13 -7.34
CA THR A 241 -0.95 -0.37 -6.42
C THR A 241 -1.94 0.79 -6.48
N VAL A 242 -3.20 0.51 -6.79
CA VAL A 242 -4.32 1.45 -6.66
C VAL A 242 -5.03 1.13 -5.35
N ALA A 243 -4.84 1.95 -4.32
CA ALA A 243 -5.53 1.78 -3.06
C ALA A 243 -6.97 2.27 -3.15
N GLU A 244 -7.89 1.64 -2.41
CA GLU A 244 -9.25 2.16 -2.25
C GLU A 244 -9.23 3.60 -1.72
N ARG A 245 -10.12 4.44 -2.25
CA ARG A 245 -10.25 5.80 -1.73
C ARG A 245 -10.83 5.71 -0.31
N PRO A 246 -10.16 6.31 0.70
CA PRO A 246 -10.74 6.31 2.04
C PRO A 246 -12.08 7.06 2.05
N PRO A 247 -12.97 6.76 3.01
CA PRO A 247 -14.27 7.42 3.10
C PRO A 247 -14.13 8.95 3.12
N PRO A 248 -15.13 9.69 2.61
CA PRO A 248 -15.20 11.14 2.75
C PRO A 248 -15.03 11.56 4.21
N ALA A 249 -14.34 12.68 4.45
CA ALA A 249 -14.28 13.25 5.79
C ALA A 249 -15.67 13.78 6.20
N ILE A 250 -16.00 13.69 7.48
CA ILE A 250 -17.16 14.39 8.04
C ILE A 250 -16.69 15.76 8.52
N LEU A 251 -17.29 16.82 7.96
CA LEU A 251 -17.01 18.21 8.32
C LEU A 251 -17.65 18.58 9.67
N ASP A 252 -17.28 19.73 10.25
CA ASP A 252 -17.79 20.20 11.55
C ASP A 252 -19.32 20.40 11.57
N ASP A 253 -19.94 20.60 10.41
CA ASP A 253 -21.40 20.73 10.25
C ASP A 253 -22.12 19.38 10.07
N GLY A 254 -21.36 18.27 10.09
CA GLY A 254 -21.87 16.91 9.93
C GLY A 254 -22.05 16.46 8.48
N THR A 255 -21.70 17.29 7.50
CA THR A 255 -21.78 16.92 6.07
C THR A 255 -20.54 16.14 5.62
N GLU A 256 -20.69 15.34 4.56
CA GLU A 256 -19.55 14.67 3.91
C GLU A 256 -18.78 15.66 3.03
N SER A 257 -17.47 15.69 3.20
CA SER A 257 -16.55 16.49 2.41
C SER A 257 -16.50 15.97 0.97
N THR A 258 -16.57 16.87 0.00
CA THR A 258 -16.40 16.50 -1.42
C THR A 258 -14.92 16.44 -1.82
N VAL A 259 -14.05 17.01 -0.99
CA VAL A 259 -12.65 17.26 -1.30
C VAL A 259 -11.69 16.43 -0.45
N PHE A 260 -12.00 16.25 0.83
CA PHE A 260 -11.16 15.56 1.80
C PHE A 260 -11.69 14.18 2.16
N CYS A 261 -10.75 13.28 2.41
CA CYS A 261 -11.02 11.97 2.97
C CYS A 261 -10.84 12.00 4.48
N GLN A 262 -11.37 10.99 5.17
CA GLN A 262 -11.16 10.79 6.59
C GLN A 262 -9.67 10.90 6.94
N LEU A 263 -9.40 11.63 8.01
CA LEU A 263 -8.04 11.83 8.51
C LEU A 263 -7.49 10.54 9.10
N GLY A 264 -6.25 10.25 8.76
CA GLY A 264 -5.44 9.27 9.45
C GLY A 264 -4.76 9.90 10.67
N GLN A 265 -3.52 9.50 10.91
CA GLN A 265 -2.70 10.06 11.98
C GLN A 265 -2.17 11.45 11.61
N TRP A 266 -1.95 12.29 12.61
CA TRP A 266 -1.28 13.57 12.43
C TRP A 266 -0.39 13.85 13.64
N GLY A 267 0.53 14.79 13.49
CA GLY A 267 1.34 15.23 14.62
C GLY A 267 2.29 16.39 14.33
N PRO A 268 2.85 16.98 15.40
CA PRO A 268 2.61 16.61 16.80
C PRO A 268 1.31 17.23 17.34
N ASP A 269 0.72 16.60 18.36
CA ASP A 269 -0.47 17.07 19.09
C ASP A 269 -0.12 17.78 20.41
N VAL A 270 1.14 17.69 20.86
CA VAL A 270 1.68 18.38 22.04
C VAL A 270 3.06 18.98 21.73
N ALA A 271 3.33 20.19 22.22
CA ALA A 271 4.65 20.82 22.19
C ALA A 271 4.90 21.70 23.42
N VAL A 272 6.15 22.17 23.58
CA VAL A 272 6.58 23.05 24.68
C VAL A 272 6.65 24.49 24.19
N GLU A 273 6.18 25.43 25.00
CA GLU A 273 6.23 26.87 24.69
C GLU A 273 7.64 27.33 24.29
N GLY A 274 7.74 27.96 23.12
CA GLY A 274 9.01 28.47 22.57
C GLY A 274 9.94 27.42 21.96
N GLU A 275 9.60 26.12 21.98
CA GLU A 275 10.40 25.06 21.39
C GLU A 275 9.84 24.58 20.04
N ALA A 276 10.72 24.47 19.04
CA ALA A 276 10.34 23.93 17.73
C ALA A 276 10.03 22.43 17.82
N PHE A 277 8.78 22.05 17.59
CA PHE A 277 8.34 20.66 17.44
C PHE A 277 8.62 20.14 16.03
N ASN A 278 9.00 18.85 15.91
CA ASN A 278 9.49 18.27 14.65
C ASN A 278 10.49 19.20 13.93
N ARG A 279 11.52 19.64 14.66
CA ARG A 279 12.47 20.66 14.21
C ARG A 279 13.04 20.31 12.82
N GLN A 280 12.86 21.25 11.89
CA GLN A 280 13.37 21.17 10.52
C GLN A 280 14.86 21.57 10.48
N PRO A 281 15.60 21.25 9.40
CA PRO A 281 17.03 21.58 9.30
C PRO A 281 17.36 23.07 9.47
N ASP A 282 16.41 23.95 9.18
CA ASP A 282 16.53 25.40 9.33
C ASP A 282 16.00 25.94 10.67
N GLY A 283 15.58 25.05 11.57
CA GLY A 283 15.12 25.39 12.92
C GLY A 283 13.63 25.63 13.08
N ALA A 284 12.87 25.71 11.97
CA ALA A 284 11.41 25.83 12.01
C ALA A 284 10.74 24.58 12.61
N ALA A 285 9.51 24.75 13.11
CA ALA A 285 8.67 23.62 13.51
C ALA A 285 7.88 23.06 12.32
N GLY A 286 7.29 21.86 12.46
CA GLY A 286 6.54 21.25 11.37
C GLY A 286 5.45 20.28 11.79
N PHE A 287 4.37 20.26 10.99
CA PHE A 287 3.29 19.28 11.07
C PHE A 287 3.38 18.26 9.95
N TRP A 288 2.86 17.07 10.24
CA TRP A 288 2.50 16.07 9.25
C TRP A 288 1.06 15.59 9.52
N VAL A 289 0.31 15.34 8.46
CA VAL A 289 -1.09 14.88 8.49
C VAL A 289 -1.25 13.81 7.41
N HIS A 290 -1.60 12.60 7.82
CA HIS A 290 -2.00 11.55 6.89
C HIS A 290 -3.44 11.76 6.47
N VAL A 291 -3.65 11.98 5.19
CA VAL A 291 -4.96 12.12 4.56
C VAL A 291 -4.88 11.51 3.18
N GLY A 292 -5.76 10.54 2.89
CA GLY A 292 -5.71 9.79 1.65
C GLY A 292 -5.98 10.66 0.44
N CYS A 293 -7.07 11.43 0.47
CA CYS A 293 -7.37 12.41 -0.55
C CYS A 293 -7.33 13.83 0.02
N ALA A 294 -6.35 14.61 -0.43
CA ALA A 294 -6.30 16.04 -0.27
C ALA A 294 -5.88 16.67 -1.60
N PRO A 295 -6.58 17.70 -2.08
CA PRO A 295 -6.22 18.33 -3.34
C PRO A 295 -4.87 19.03 -3.22
N ARG A 296 -4.17 19.19 -4.34
CA ARG A 296 -2.85 19.87 -4.36
C ARG A 296 -2.92 21.34 -3.91
N SER A 297 -4.10 21.94 -3.95
CA SER A 297 -4.38 23.30 -3.45
C SER A 297 -4.51 23.37 -1.94
N ALA A 298 -4.67 22.25 -1.23
CA ALA A 298 -4.91 22.25 0.21
C ALA A 298 -3.73 22.86 0.99
N VAL A 299 -4.07 23.59 2.04
CA VAL A 299 -3.15 24.24 2.96
C VAL A 299 -3.53 23.91 4.40
N LEU A 300 -2.54 23.75 5.27
CA LEU A 300 -2.77 23.73 6.71
C LEU A 300 -2.85 25.16 7.25
N GLU A 301 -3.72 25.35 8.22
CA GLU A 301 -3.97 26.60 8.93
C GLU A 301 -3.87 26.32 10.42
N LEU A 302 -3.05 27.10 11.15
CA LEU A 302 -2.92 27.05 12.61
C LEU A 302 -3.38 28.39 13.18
N ASP A 303 -4.36 28.41 14.07
CA ASP A 303 -4.93 29.65 14.66
C ASP A 303 -5.35 30.70 13.62
N GLY A 304 -5.88 30.27 12.47
CA GLY A 304 -6.23 31.21 11.39
C GLY A 304 -5.07 31.60 10.50
N VAL A 305 -3.83 31.18 10.80
CA VAL A 305 -2.64 31.50 10.02
C VAL A 305 -2.34 30.37 9.03
N VAL A 306 -2.44 30.68 7.74
CA VAL A 306 -2.09 29.73 6.67
C VAL A 306 -0.60 29.41 6.70
N LEU A 307 -0.28 28.12 6.75
CA LEU A 307 1.07 27.60 6.81
C LEU A 307 1.60 27.27 5.41
N ARG A 308 2.93 27.31 5.27
CA ARG A 308 3.60 26.84 4.06
C ARG A 308 3.48 25.32 3.97
N THR A 309 2.55 24.87 3.13
CA THR A 309 2.10 23.48 3.06
C THR A 309 2.64 22.78 1.81
N THR A 310 2.97 21.50 1.93
CA THR A 310 3.29 20.59 0.83
C THR A 310 2.35 19.40 0.89
N VAL A 311 1.56 19.22 -0.16
CA VAL A 311 0.65 18.08 -0.33
C VAL A 311 1.31 17.03 -1.22
N ARG A 312 1.33 15.79 -0.75
CA ARG A 312 1.74 14.60 -1.49
C ARG A 312 0.66 13.52 -1.33
N PRO A 313 0.58 12.52 -2.21
CA PRO A 313 -0.34 11.40 -2.02
C PRO A 313 -0.21 10.80 -0.61
N GLY A 314 -1.30 10.74 0.13
CA GLY A 314 -1.36 10.20 1.49
C GLY A 314 -0.70 11.03 2.61
N LEU A 315 -0.14 12.21 2.31
CA LEU A 315 0.60 13.01 3.29
C LEU A 315 0.57 14.51 2.98
N VAL A 316 0.09 15.30 3.95
CA VAL A 316 0.21 16.75 3.97
C VAL A 316 1.23 17.14 5.05
N THR A 317 2.18 18.00 4.71
CA THR A 317 3.16 18.54 5.67
C THR A 317 3.13 20.06 5.64
N ALA A 318 3.38 20.71 6.77
CA ALA A 318 3.48 22.15 6.80
C ALA A 318 4.58 22.63 7.73
N ARG A 319 5.14 23.79 7.38
CA ARG A 319 6.16 24.50 8.18
C ARG A 319 5.50 25.59 9.01
N VAL A 320 5.89 25.67 10.28
CA VAL A 320 5.41 26.65 11.25
C VAL A 320 6.57 27.55 11.63
N GLU A 321 6.68 28.70 10.97
CA GLU A 321 7.78 29.65 11.18
C GLU A 321 7.54 30.54 12.42
N HIS A 322 6.27 30.76 12.79
CA HIS A 322 5.85 31.55 13.95
C HIS A 322 5.67 30.70 15.23
N PHE A 323 6.28 29.51 15.32
CA PHE A 323 6.10 28.60 16.47
C PHE A 323 6.49 29.25 17.80
N ALA A 324 7.43 30.19 17.80
CA ALA A 324 7.88 30.91 18.98
C ALA A 324 6.85 31.93 19.51
N GLU A 325 5.83 32.26 18.72
CA GLU A 325 4.74 33.17 19.09
C GLU A 325 3.54 32.41 19.68
N LEU A 326 3.56 31.08 19.64
CA LEU A 326 2.53 30.24 20.21
C LEU A 326 2.67 30.24 21.74
N GLY A 327 1.70 30.84 22.43
CA GLY A 327 1.58 30.78 23.88
C GLY A 327 1.05 29.42 24.36
N ARG A 328 0.92 29.24 25.67
CA ARG A 328 0.30 28.03 26.24
C ARG A 328 -1.19 27.97 25.92
N GLY A 329 -1.67 26.77 25.58
CA GLY A 329 -3.09 26.53 25.29
C GLY A 329 -3.31 25.53 24.16
N GLU A 330 -4.56 25.49 23.70
CA GLU A 330 -4.99 24.70 22.55
C GLU A 330 -5.00 25.59 21.29
N HIS A 331 -4.34 25.12 20.25
CA HIS A 331 -4.21 25.82 18.98
C HIS A 331 -4.83 24.96 17.86
N PRO A 332 -6.02 25.31 17.34
CA PRO A 332 -6.68 24.53 16.30
C PRO A 332 -5.85 24.45 15.02
N LEU A 333 -5.66 23.22 14.53
CA LEU A 333 -5.09 22.90 13.24
C LEU A 333 -6.20 22.47 12.28
N VAL A 334 -6.28 23.14 11.13
CA VAL A 334 -7.32 22.93 10.12
C VAL A 334 -6.68 22.71 8.76
N LEU A 335 -7.18 21.74 7.99
CA LEU A 335 -6.85 21.56 6.58
C LEU A 335 -7.90 22.28 5.74
N VAL A 336 -7.45 23.18 4.86
CA VAL A 336 -8.33 24.06 4.08
C VAL A 336 -8.04 23.88 2.60
N ASP A 337 -9.08 23.69 1.79
CA ASP A 337 -8.95 23.75 0.34
C ASP A 337 -9.45 25.12 -0.15
N PRO A 338 -8.58 26.03 -0.59
CA PRO A 338 -8.98 27.37 -0.98
C PRO A 338 -9.84 27.40 -2.26
N VAL A 339 -9.91 26.31 -3.03
CA VAL A 339 -10.69 26.23 -4.26
C VAL A 339 -12.16 25.95 -3.97
N SER A 340 -12.46 24.92 -3.18
CA SER A 340 -13.83 24.60 -2.73
C SER A 340 -14.31 25.46 -1.56
N GLY A 341 -13.38 25.94 -0.74
CA GLY A 341 -13.67 26.59 0.54
C GLY A 341 -13.95 25.61 1.69
N GLU A 342 -13.85 24.29 1.46
CA GLU A 342 -14.03 23.29 2.51
C GLU A 342 -12.91 23.37 3.57
N ARG A 343 -13.29 23.14 4.83
CA ARG A 343 -12.42 23.21 6.00
C ARG A 343 -12.61 21.96 6.84
N LEU A 344 -11.54 21.19 7.01
CA LEU A 344 -11.53 19.96 7.79
C LEU A 344 -10.68 20.15 9.05
N LYS A 345 -11.31 20.06 10.23
CA LYS A 345 -10.58 20.10 11.50
C LYS A 345 -9.65 18.89 11.59
N VAL A 346 -8.34 19.16 11.76
CA VAL A 346 -7.33 18.11 11.95
C VAL A 346 -7.24 17.70 13.43
N GLY A 347 -7.21 18.70 14.31
CA GLY A 347 -7.13 18.52 15.75
C GLY A 347 -6.64 19.81 16.43
N ASP A 348 -6.23 19.72 17.67
CA ASP A 348 -5.75 20.86 18.46
C ASP A 348 -4.32 20.58 18.94
N LEU A 349 -3.36 21.44 18.60
CA LEU A 349 -2.01 21.39 19.15
C LEU A 349 -2.03 21.96 20.57
N THR A 350 -1.59 21.17 21.55
CA THR A 350 -1.47 21.64 22.94
C THR A 350 -0.06 22.15 23.22
N ILE A 351 0.08 23.44 23.55
CA ILE A 351 1.34 24.03 24.02
C ILE A 351 1.36 24.06 25.55
N GLN A 352 2.41 23.46 26.16
CA GLN A 352 2.60 23.35 27.61
C GLN A 352 3.58 24.35 28.21
#